data_AF-A0A7U7EWH3-F1
#
_entry.id   AF-A0A7U7EWH3-F1
#
_cell.length_a   1.000
_cell.length_b   1.000
_cell.length_c   1.000
_cell.angle_alpha   90.00
_cell.angle_beta   90.00
_cell.angle_gamma   90.00
#
_symmetry.space_group_name_H-M   'P 1'
#
loop_
_entity.id
_entity.type
_entity.pdbx_description
1 polymer ?
#
loop_
_entity_poly.entity_id
_entity_poly.type
_entity_poly.pdbx_seq_one_letter_code
_entity_poly.pdbx_strand_id
1 'polypeptide(L)'
;MTLPKIGKPATRALNSQGIYTLEDVSQYTKSSLMEMHGVGPKAISILEQALFQHQLHFKTEVHSSLPFLLTGDVPCNHAPKRQQMIDFIVATAALDIELLRSLVTTEFIWSVPGHFDIYGPQILIQELSNHYKEIASLNIQSIITHGYFGSMHGSQILKTGKEIHFAHFFEFENHKKDAKLSKVTSYIVVG
;
A
#
# COMPACT_ATOMS: atom_id res chain seq x y z
N MET A 1 -17.85 21.12 -3.21
CA MET A 1 -18.81 20.55 -2.23
C MET A 1 -18.44 21.01 -0.84
N THR A 2 -19.40 21.39 0.01
CA THR A 2 -19.08 21.90 1.35
C THR A 2 -18.60 20.78 2.28
N LEU A 3 -17.74 21.12 3.25
CA LEU A 3 -17.30 20.16 4.27
C LEU A 3 -18.49 19.58 5.08
N PRO A 4 -18.42 18.29 5.44
CA PRO A 4 -19.40 17.68 6.33
C PRO A 4 -19.30 18.27 7.75
N LYS A 5 -20.33 18.03 8.56
CA LYS A 5 -20.32 18.45 9.97
C LYS A 5 -19.28 17.63 10.76
N ILE A 6 -18.11 18.23 10.97
CA ILE A 6 -17.05 17.72 11.86
C ILE A 6 -16.97 18.58 13.13
N GLY A 7 -16.17 18.14 14.11
CA GLY A 7 -16.01 18.88 15.37
C GLY A 7 -15.42 20.28 15.16
N LYS A 8 -15.82 21.24 15.99
CA LYS A 8 -15.34 22.64 15.94
C LYS A 8 -13.79 22.77 15.85
N PRO A 9 -12.99 21.96 16.58
CA PRO A 9 -11.54 22.00 16.45
C PRO A 9 -11.05 21.63 15.05
N ALA A 10 -11.58 20.54 14.48
CA ALA A 10 -11.21 20.07 13.15
C ALA A 10 -11.65 21.06 12.05
N THR A 11 -12.87 21.62 12.14
CA THR A 11 -13.33 22.66 11.19
C THR A 11 -12.41 23.88 11.21
N ARG A 12 -11.98 24.33 12.40
CA ARG A 12 -11.07 25.47 12.53
C ARG A 12 -9.68 25.15 11.95
N ALA A 13 -9.16 23.96 12.22
CA ALA A 13 -7.88 23.52 11.70
C ALA A 13 -7.87 23.50 10.16
N LEU A 14 -8.88 22.89 9.53
CA LEU A 14 -9.02 22.87 8.07
C LEU A 14 -9.15 24.29 7.49
N ASN A 15 -10.04 25.11 8.06
CA ASN A 15 -10.24 26.49 7.59
C ASN A 15 -8.98 27.35 7.73
N SER A 16 -8.15 27.12 8.75
CA SER A 16 -6.88 27.84 8.94
C SER A 16 -5.83 27.49 7.89
N GLN A 17 -5.97 26.32 7.25
CA GLN A 17 -5.14 25.86 6.13
C GLN A 17 -5.77 26.17 4.77
N GLY A 18 -6.86 26.94 4.73
CA GLY A 18 -7.56 27.29 3.49
C GLY A 18 -8.41 26.15 2.90
N ILE A 19 -8.66 25.09 3.67
CA ILE A 19 -9.44 23.92 3.24
C ILE A 19 -10.91 24.17 3.57
N TYR A 20 -11.74 24.47 2.56
CA TYR A 20 -13.15 24.82 2.75
C TYR A 20 -14.11 23.82 2.11
N THR A 21 -13.61 22.94 1.25
CA THR A 21 -14.41 22.01 0.47
C THR A 21 -13.89 20.57 0.56
N LEU A 22 -14.73 19.61 0.18
CA LEU A 22 -14.30 18.20 0.07
C LEU A 22 -13.25 18.01 -1.04
N GLU A 23 -13.31 18.81 -2.09
CA GLU A 23 -12.33 18.84 -3.16
C GLU A 23 -10.97 19.33 -2.64
N ASP A 24 -10.95 20.36 -1.78
CA ASP A 24 -9.71 20.78 -1.11
C ASP A 24 -9.16 19.65 -0.24
N VAL A 25 -10.02 19.00 0.55
CA VAL A 25 -9.62 17.85 1.39
C VAL A 25 -9.05 16.70 0.56
N SER A 26 -9.58 16.46 -0.65
CA SER A 26 -9.09 15.41 -1.55
C SER A 26 -7.64 15.63 -2.01
N GLN A 27 -7.08 16.84 -1.86
CA GLN A 27 -5.69 17.15 -2.18
C GLN A 27 -4.69 16.79 -1.07
N TYR A 28 -5.18 16.34 0.10
CA TYR A 28 -4.34 15.99 1.25
C TYR A 28 -4.41 14.50 1.57
N THR A 29 -3.32 14.00 2.13
CA THR A 29 -3.25 12.63 2.65
C THR A 29 -3.93 12.55 4.02
N LYS A 30 -4.36 11.34 4.41
CA LYS A 30 -4.94 11.13 5.75
C LYS A 30 -3.97 11.53 6.86
N SER A 31 -2.69 11.17 6.71
CA SER A 31 -1.60 11.49 7.63
C SER A 31 -1.41 13.01 7.79
N SER A 32 -1.28 13.73 6.68
CA SER A 32 -1.09 15.18 6.68
C SER A 32 -2.26 15.92 7.35
N LEU A 33 -3.49 15.43 7.14
CA LEU A 33 -4.65 15.98 7.85
C LEU A 33 -4.63 15.64 9.34
N MET A 34 -4.18 14.44 9.75
CA MET A 34 -4.07 14.05 11.16
C MET A 34 -2.99 14.82 11.94
N GLU A 35 -1.96 15.29 11.26
CA GLU A 35 -0.92 16.15 11.86
C GLU A 35 -1.44 17.55 12.22
N MET A 36 -2.56 17.98 11.61
CA MET A 36 -3.18 19.26 11.92
C MET A 36 -3.78 19.23 13.34
N HIS A 37 -3.24 20.06 14.22
CA HIS A 37 -3.69 20.17 15.61
C HIS A 37 -5.20 20.43 15.69
N GLY A 38 -5.95 19.44 16.18
CA GLY A 38 -7.42 19.48 16.32
C GLY A 38 -8.18 18.58 15.33
N VAL A 39 -7.49 17.99 14.34
CA VAL A 39 -8.05 16.99 13.42
C VAL A 39 -7.78 15.59 13.96
N GLY A 40 -8.75 15.01 14.67
CA GLY A 40 -8.65 13.66 15.23
C GLY A 40 -9.20 12.56 14.32
N PRO A 41 -9.01 11.28 14.67
CA PRO A 41 -9.49 10.12 13.89
C PRO A 41 -10.98 10.17 13.54
N LYS A 42 -11.81 10.72 14.43
CA LYS A 42 -13.25 10.90 14.18
C LYS A 42 -13.54 11.88 13.05
N ALA A 43 -12.77 12.97 12.94
CA ALA A 43 -12.93 13.92 11.85
C ALA A 43 -12.53 13.29 10.51
N ILE A 44 -11.40 12.57 10.49
CA ILE A 44 -10.93 11.82 9.31
C ILE A 44 -11.98 10.81 8.84
N SER A 45 -12.57 10.03 9.76
CA SER A 45 -13.60 9.05 9.40
C SER A 45 -14.84 9.68 8.75
N ILE A 46 -15.27 10.86 9.23
CA ILE A 46 -16.41 11.59 8.65
C ILE A 46 -16.05 12.17 7.27
N LEU A 47 -14.84 12.73 7.14
CA LEU A 47 -14.34 13.24 5.87
C LEU A 47 -14.23 12.12 4.83
N GLU A 48 -13.74 10.94 5.22
CA GLU A 48 -13.63 9.77 4.35
C GLU A 48 -15.00 9.33 3.82
N GLN A 49 -16.01 9.26 4.68
CA GLN A 49 -17.37 8.90 4.28
C GLN A 49 -17.97 9.92 3.31
N ALA A 50 -17.75 11.22 3.57
CA ALA A 50 -18.26 12.28 2.71
C ALA A 50 -17.55 12.29 1.35
N LEU A 51 -16.23 12.13 1.32
CA LEU A 51 -15.47 11.95 0.08
C LEU A 51 -16.03 10.77 -0.74
N PHE A 52 -16.24 9.62 -0.09
CA PHE A 52 -16.79 8.42 -0.73
C PHE A 52 -18.15 8.65 -1.37
N GLN A 53 -19.08 9.31 -0.66
CA GLN A 53 -20.41 9.65 -1.19
C GLN A 53 -20.36 10.50 -2.45
N HIS A 54 -19.29 11.27 -2.61
CA HIS A 54 -19.08 12.17 -3.73
C HIS A 54 -18.06 11.64 -4.76
N GLN A 55 -17.69 10.35 -4.68
CA GLN A 55 -16.69 9.72 -5.55
C GLN A 55 -15.34 10.44 -5.54
N LEU A 56 -15.02 11.09 -4.42
CA LEU A 56 -13.73 11.67 -4.12
C LEU A 56 -12.99 10.76 -3.13
N HIS A 57 -11.69 10.98 -3.00
CA HIS A 57 -10.83 10.24 -2.08
C HIS A 57 -9.80 11.20 -1.51
N PHE A 58 -9.19 10.85 -0.38
CA PHE A 58 -7.97 11.55 0.03
C PHE A 58 -6.90 11.35 -1.03
N LYS A 59 -5.97 12.30 -1.10
CA LYS A 59 -4.75 12.09 -1.85
C LYS A 59 -4.09 10.85 -1.26
N THR A 60 -3.91 9.83 -2.09
CA THR A 60 -3.07 8.70 -1.71
C THR A 60 -1.71 9.26 -1.32
N GLU A 61 -1.08 8.72 -0.28
CA GLU A 61 0.36 8.87 -0.13
C GLU A 61 1.00 8.19 -1.34
N VAL A 62 1.06 8.93 -2.44
CA VAL A 62 1.92 8.56 -3.55
C VAL A 62 3.30 8.85 -3.00
N HIS A 63 4.06 7.79 -2.69
CA HIS A 63 5.52 7.85 -2.65
C HIS A 63 5.95 8.60 -3.91
N SER A 64 6.17 9.91 -3.76
CA SER A 64 6.19 10.83 -4.88
C SER A 64 7.49 10.56 -5.62
N SER A 65 7.32 9.90 -6.77
CA SER A 65 8.29 9.23 -7.65
C SER A 65 8.77 7.86 -7.13
N LEU A 66 8.00 6.82 -7.40
CA LEU A 66 8.57 5.47 -7.46
C LEU A 66 9.79 5.50 -8.41
N PRO A 67 10.90 4.81 -8.07
CA PRO A 67 12.09 4.80 -8.92
C PRO A 67 11.91 3.98 -10.21
N PHE A 68 10.70 3.47 -10.44
CA PHE A 68 10.29 2.65 -11.56
C PHE A 68 8.86 2.97 -12.00
N LEU A 69 8.54 2.62 -13.25
CA LEU A 69 7.19 2.75 -13.78
C LEU A 69 6.28 1.64 -13.22
N LEU A 70 5.22 2.02 -12.50
CA LEU A 70 4.19 1.10 -12.03
C LEU A 70 2.98 1.12 -12.97
N THR A 71 2.57 -0.04 -13.47
CA THR A 71 1.47 -0.21 -14.43
C THR A 71 0.57 -1.40 -14.09
N GLY A 72 -0.59 -1.46 -14.75
CA GLY A 72 -1.52 -2.59 -14.68
C GLY A 72 -2.71 -2.35 -13.75
N ASP A 73 -3.18 -3.41 -13.10
CA ASP A 73 -4.34 -3.46 -12.21
C ASP A 73 -4.03 -2.88 -10.81
N VAL A 74 -3.63 -1.60 -10.83
CA VAL A 74 -3.15 -0.80 -9.70
C VAL A 74 -4.19 0.19 -9.15
N PRO A 75 -5.15 0.74 -9.94
CA PRO A 75 -6.15 1.67 -9.41
C PRO A 75 -6.97 1.01 -8.28
N CYS A 76 -6.97 1.62 -7.10
CA CYS A 76 -7.59 1.03 -5.92
C CYS A 76 -8.85 1.79 -5.49
N ASN A 77 -10.01 1.17 -5.68
CA ASN A 77 -11.26 1.53 -5.03
C ASN A 77 -11.43 0.67 -3.76
N HIS A 78 -10.98 1.19 -2.61
CA HIS A 78 -11.45 0.79 -1.26
C HIS A 78 -11.29 -0.66 -0.79
N ALA A 79 -10.35 -1.45 -1.34
CA ALA A 79 -10.07 -2.80 -0.86
C ALA A 79 -8.77 -2.81 -0.01
N PRO A 80 -8.83 -2.77 1.33
CA PRO A 80 -7.65 -2.57 2.17
C PRO A 80 -6.57 -3.63 1.98
N LYS A 81 -6.97 -4.90 1.89
CA LYS A 81 -6.06 -6.03 1.67
C LYS A 81 -5.40 -6.00 0.29
N ARG A 82 -6.16 -5.60 -0.73
CA ARG A 82 -5.64 -5.39 -2.08
C ARG A 82 -4.56 -4.33 -2.08
N GLN A 83 -4.82 -3.20 -1.41
CA GLN A 83 -3.84 -2.12 -1.28
C GLN A 83 -2.59 -2.60 -0.56
N GLN A 84 -2.71 -3.30 0.58
CA GLN A 84 -1.56 -3.84 1.30
C GLN A 84 -0.71 -4.80 0.45
N MET A 85 -1.33 -5.61 -0.42
CA MET A 85 -0.59 -6.49 -1.33
C MET A 85 0.20 -5.68 -2.38
N ILE A 86 -0.39 -4.62 -2.94
CA ILE A 86 0.28 -3.71 -3.88
C ILE A 86 1.43 -3.01 -3.16
N ASP A 87 1.17 -2.44 -1.97
CA ASP A 87 2.15 -1.76 -1.15
C ASP A 87 3.32 -2.68 -0.81
N PHE A 88 3.06 -3.96 -0.49
CA PHE A 88 4.11 -4.93 -0.23
C PHE A 88 5.02 -5.14 -1.45
N ILE A 89 4.46 -5.37 -2.64
CA ILE A 89 5.28 -5.59 -3.84
C ILE A 89 6.01 -4.30 -4.27
N VAL A 90 5.38 -3.14 -4.13
CA VAL A 90 6.03 -1.86 -4.38
C VAL A 90 7.17 -1.62 -3.37
N ALA A 91 6.95 -1.90 -2.09
CA ALA A 91 7.95 -1.72 -1.04
C ALA A 91 9.13 -2.68 -1.19
N THR A 92 8.90 -3.93 -1.60
CA THR A 92 10.00 -4.86 -1.93
C THR A 92 10.82 -4.38 -3.13
N ALA A 93 10.17 -3.88 -4.19
CA ALA A 93 10.85 -3.37 -5.38
C ALA A 93 11.59 -2.04 -5.14
N ALA A 94 11.06 -1.18 -4.26
CA ALA A 94 11.65 0.11 -3.89
C ALA A 94 12.61 0.02 -2.71
N LEU A 95 12.70 -1.15 -2.05
CA LEU A 95 13.39 -1.35 -0.78
C LEU A 95 12.93 -0.37 0.32
N ASP A 96 11.62 -0.14 0.40
CA ASP A 96 11.01 0.69 1.44
C ASP A 96 10.90 -0.09 2.77
N ILE A 97 11.94 0.04 3.60
CA ILE A 97 12.09 -0.71 4.84
C ILE A 97 10.99 -0.38 5.85
N GLU A 98 10.60 0.89 5.96
CA GLU A 98 9.60 1.33 6.94
C GLU A 98 8.23 0.77 6.58
N LEU A 99 7.85 0.88 5.30
CA LEU A 99 6.61 0.32 4.79
C LEU A 99 6.59 -1.20 4.94
N LEU A 100 7.67 -1.91 4.58
CA LEU A 100 7.76 -3.37 4.75
C LEU A 100 7.52 -3.80 6.21
N ARG A 101 8.17 -3.14 7.17
CA ARG A 101 7.97 -3.43 8.60
C ARG A 101 6.54 -3.18 9.07
N SER A 102 5.87 -2.19 8.48
CA SER A 102 4.48 -1.87 8.84
C SER A 102 3.48 -2.92 8.34
N LEU A 103 3.74 -3.51 7.17
CA LEU A 103 2.83 -4.40 6.44
C LEU A 103 2.84 -5.85 6.95
N VAL A 104 3.95 -6.32 7.51
CA VAL A 104 4.14 -7.74 7.87
C VAL A 104 4.08 -7.99 9.38
N THR A 105 3.71 -9.20 9.79
CA THR A 105 3.77 -9.65 11.19
C THR A 105 5.22 -9.89 11.65
N THR A 106 5.45 -10.03 12.97
CA THR A 106 6.78 -10.38 13.50
C THR A 106 7.21 -11.78 13.06
N GLU A 107 6.26 -12.71 12.97
CA GLU A 107 6.45 -14.10 12.53
C GLU A 107 6.22 -14.28 11.03
N PHE A 108 6.41 -13.22 10.24
CA PHE A 108 6.16 -13.26 8.80
C PHE A 108 7.02 -14.32 8.10
N ILE A 109 6.45 -15.00 7.11
CA ILE A 109 7.17 -15.99 6.30
C ILE A 109 7.10 -15.61 4.82
N TRP A 110 8.24 -15.52 4.13
CA TRP A 110 8.27 -15.52 2.68
C TRP A 110 8.88 -16.82 2.17
N SER A 111 8.07 -17.63 1.48
CA SER A 111 8.49 -18.90 0.88
C SER A 111 8.62 -18.80 -0.65
N VAL A 112 9.70 -19.36 -1.20
CA VAL A 112 9.84 -19.70 -2.61
C VAL A 112 10.01 -21.21 -2.68
N PRO A 113 8.94 -21.98 -2.98
CA PRO A 113 8.98 -23.43 -2.94
C PRO A 113 10.14 -24.03 -3.75
N GLY A 114 10.84 -24.99 -3.15
CA GLY A 114 12.01 -25.64 -3.75
C GLY A 114 13.30 -24.80 -3.74
N HIS A 115 13.27 -23.58 -3.19
CA HIS A 115 14.42 -22.68 -3.17
C HIS A 115 14.78 -22.23 -1.75
N PHE A 116 13.92 -21.46 -1.09
CA PHE A 116 14.20 -20.92 0.25
C PHE A 116 12.92 -20.53 1.00
N ASP A 117 13.07 -20.38 2.32
CA ASP A 117 12.11 -19.71 3.19
C ASP A 117 12.85 -18.63 4.01
N ILE A 118 12.20 -17.47 4.13
CA ILE A 118 12.65 -16.34 4.96
C ILE A 118 11.71 -16.20 6.14
N TYR A 119 12.27 -16.08 7.34
CA TYR A 119 11.54 -15.99 8.60
C TYR A 119 11.77 -14.64 9.28
N GLY A 120 10.70 -13.87 9.40
CA GLY A 120 10.67 -12.58 10.08
C GLY A 120 11.16 -11.40 9.23
N PRO A 121 10.72 -10.17 9.57
CA PRO A 121 11.03 -8.97 8.81
C PRO A 121 12.53 -8.62 8.81
N GLN A 122 13.28 -8.99 9.84
CA GLN A 122 14.72 -8.71 9.91
C GLN A 122 15.48 -9.44 8.79
N ILE A 123 15.26 -10.75 8.65
CA ILE A 123 15.91 -11.56 7.61
C ILE A 123 15.41 -11.14 6.24
N LEU A 124 14.11 -10.86 6.10
CA LEU A 124 13.54 -10.33 4.86
C LEU A 124 14.27 -9.08 4.36
N ILE A 125 14.45 -8.09 5.22
CA ILE A 125 15.10 -6.83 4.86
C ILE A 125 16.57 -7.07 4.51
N GLN A 126 17.25 -7.94 5.25
CA GLN A 126 18.63 -8.30 4.98
C GLN A 126 18.79 -8.94 3.59
N GLU A 127 17.96 -9.94 3.26
CA GLU A 127 18.00 -10.63 1.96
C GLU A 127 17.66 -9.68 0.81
N LEU A 128 16.61 -8.86 0.95
CA LEU A 128 16.26 -7.86 -0.06
C LEU A 128 17.36 -6.82 -0.28
N SER A 129 18.05 -6.40 0.79
CA SER A 129 19.15 -5.43 0.70
C SER A 129 20.38 -6.05 0.02
N ASN A 130 20.74 -7.28 0.39
CA ASN A 130 21.91 -7.99 -0.16
C ASN A 130 21.74 -8.35 -1.65
N HIS A 131 20.49 -8.58 -2.06
CA HIS A 131 20.15 -9.00 -3.43
C HIS A 131 19.37 -7.93 -4.19
N TYR A 132 19.45 -6.68 -3.75
CA TYR A 132 18.71 -5.58 -4.35
C TYR A 132 19.08 -5.40 -5.83
N LYS A 133 18.07 -5.32 -6.68
CA LYS A 133 18.21 -5.03 -8.11
C LYS A 133 17.22 -3.95 -8.48
N GLU A 134 17.73 -2.88 -9.08
CA GLU A 134 16.87 -1.83 -9.59
C GLU A 134 16.03 -2.31 -10.77
N ILE A 135 14.73 -2.01 -10.69
CA ILE A 135 13.79 -2.25 -11.78
C ILE A 135 13.54 -0.97 -12.57
N ALA A 136 13.26 -1.13 -13.86
CA ALA A 136 12.75 -0.08 -14.73
C ALA A 136 11.22 0.01 -14.63
N SER A 137 10.54 -1.14 -14.52
CA SER A 137 9.08 -1.18 -14.40
C SER A 137 8.57 -2.39 -13.61
N LEU A 138 7.42 -2.19 -12.98
CA LEU A 138 6.61 -3.21 -12.32
C LEU A 138 5.21 -3.17 -12.96
N ASN A 139 4.75 -4.31 -13.46
CA ASN A 139 3.41 -4.48 -14.00
C ASN A 139 2.63 -5.49 -13.15
N ILE A 140 1.49 -5.08 -12.62
CA ILE A 140 0.56 -5.96 -11.90
C ILE A 140 -0.55 -6.34 -12.88
N GLN A 141 -0.55 -7.58 -13.37
CA GLN A 141 -1.49 -7.99 -14.41
C GLN A 141 -2.87 -8.31 -13.84
N SER A 142 -2.93 -9.01 -12.71
CA SER A 142 -4.18 -9.23 -11.98
C SER A 142 -3.92 -9.42 -10.50
N ILE A 143 -4.93 -9.10 -9.70
CA ILE A 143 -4.90 -9.23 -8.25
C ILE A 143 -6.31 -9.54 -7.74
N ILE A 144 -6.41 -10.53 -6.86
CA ILE A 144 -7.66 -10.98 -6.26
C ILE A 144 -7.50 -11.16 -4.75
N THR A 145 -8.59 -11.00 -4.01
CA THR A 145 -8.62 -11.19 -2.55
C THR A 145 -9.88 -11.94 -2.14
N HIS A 146 -9.76 -12.87 -1.19
CA HIS A 146 -10.90 -13.58 -0.60
C HIS A 146 -10.64 -13.88 0.88
N GLY A 147 -11.38 -13.21 1.77
CA GLY A 147 -11.25 -13.42 3.22
C GLY A 147 -9.87 -13.05 3.75
N TYR A 148 -9.09 -14.04 4.19
CA TYR A 148 -7.72 -13.85 4.65
C TYR A 148 -6.65 -14.25 3.62
N PHE A 149 -7.06 -14.61 2.40
CA PHE A 149 -6.16 -14.90 1.30
C PHE A 149 -6.18 -13.81 0.24
N GLY A 150 -5.08 -13.68 -0.49
CA GLY A 150 -4.99 -12.92 -1.72
C GLY A 150 -4.00 -13.54 -2.69
N SER A 151 -4.10 -13.19 -3.95
CA SER A 151 -3.06 -13.50 -4.92
C SER A 151 -2.91 -12.39 -5.93
N MET A 152 -1.70 -12.26 -6.48
CA MET A 152 -1.44 -11.41 -7.63
C MET A 152 -0.40 -12.05 -8.53
N HIS A 153 -0.40 -11.67 -9.80
CA HIS A 153 0.69 -12.00 -10.70
C HIS A 153 0.98 -10.83 -11.64
N GLY A 154 2.16 -10.87 -12.24
CA GLY A 154 2.65 -9.79 -13.07
C GLY A 154 4.08 -10.02 -13.54
N SER A 155 4.73 -8.94 -13.93
CA SER A 155 6.14 -8.95 -14.32
C SER A 155 6.89 -7.72 -13.85
N GLN A 156 8.21 -7.88 -13.75
CA GLN A 156 9.16 -6.82 -13.47
C GLN A 156 10.20 -6.82 -14.59
N ILE A 157 10.61 -5.62 -15.02
CA ILE A 157 11.72 -5.46 -15.95
C ILE A 157 12.85 -4.81 -15.16
N LEU A 158 14.00 -5.49 -15.04
CA LEU A 158 15.19 -4.93 -14.43
C LEU A 158 15.73 -3.77 -15.28
N LYS A 159 16.49 -2.83 -14.68
CA LYS A 159 17.20 -1.81 -15.48
C LYS A 159 18.18 -2.40 -16.51
N THR A 160 18.59 -3.65 -16.34
CA THR A 160 19.39 -4.40 -17.32
C THR A 160 18.58 -4.90 -18.53
N GLY A 161 17.25 -4.73 -18.54
CA GLY A 161 16.34 -5.22 -19.58
C GLY A 161 15.83 -6.64 -19.35
N LYS A 162 16.29 -7.32 -18.30
CA LYS A 162 15.84 -8.69 -17.99
C LYS A 162 14.41 -8.70 -17.43
N GLU A 163 13.55 -9.53 -18.00
CA GLU A 163 12.17 -9.72 -17.53
C GLU A 163 12.08 -10.86 -16.49
N ILE A 164 11.28 -10.62 -15.46
CA ILE A 164 10.97 -11.57 -14.41
C ILE A 164 9.46 -11.61 -14.25
N HIS A 165 8.85 -12.78 -14.46
CA HIS A 165 7.44 -13.01 -14.16
C HIS A 165 7.28 -13.56 -12.75
N PHE A 166 6.20 -13.16 -12.08
CA PHE A 166 5.90 -13.63 -10.73
C PHE A 166 4.44 -13.99 -10.56
N ALA A 167 4.18 -14.92 -9.64
CA ALA A 167 2.90 -15.11 -8.99
C ALA A 167 3.11 -15.17 -7.47
N HIS A 168 2.38 -14.33 -6.74
CA HIS A 168 2.45 -14.22 -5.29
C HIS A 168 1.10 -14.61 -4.68
N PHE A 169 1.14 -15.47 -3.67
CA PHE A 169 0.00 -15.84 -2.83
C PHE A 169 0.23 -15.28 -1.43
N PHE A 170 -0.76 -14.55 -0.91
CA PHE A 170 -0.69 -13.81 0.34
C PHE A 170 -1.65 -14.42 1.34
N GLU A 171 -1.18 -14.52 2.57
CA GLU A 171 -1.99 -14.84 3.75
C GLU A 171 -1.92 -13.67 4.72
N PHE A 172 -3.07 -13.29 5.24
CA PHE A 172 -3.21 -12.29 6.29
C PHE A 172 -3.40 -12.99 7.64
N GLU A 173 -2.92 -12.38 8.72
CA GLU A 173 -3.03 -12.94 10.07
C GLU A 173 -4.48 -13.13 10.55
N ASN A 174 -5.44 -12.41 9.98
CA ASN A 174 -6.88 -12.56 10.24
C ASN A 174 -7.74 -11.88 9.15
N HIS A 175 -9.07 -11.89 9.34
CA HIS A 175 -10.06 -11.36 8.39
C HIS A 175 -10.25 -9.83 8.45
N LYS A 176 -9.66 -9.12 9.41
CA LYS A 176 -9.86 -7.68 9.56
C LYS A 176 -9.27 -6.91 8.37
N LYS A 177 -9.79 -5.70 8.16
CA LYS A 177 -9.39 -4.83 7.04
C LYS A 177 -7.93 -4.37 7.15
N ASP A 178 -7.43 -4.23 8.36
CA ASP A 178 -6.09 -3.79 8.75
C ASP A 178 -5.16 -4.95 9.11
N ALA A 179 -5.59 -6.21 8.91
CA ALA A 179 -4.78 -7.38 9.20
C ALA A 179 -3.44 -7.31 8.44
N LYS A 180 -2.34 -7.61 9.11
CA LYS A 180 -1.02 -7.66 8.49
C LYS A 180 -0.80 -8.94 7.69
N LEU A 181 0.18 -8.91 6.80
CA LEU A 181 0.65 -10.10 6.07
C LEU A 181 1.38 -11.04 7.03
N SER A 182 0.92 -12.29 7.10
CA SER A 182 1.57 -13.36 7.85
C SER A 182 2.45 -14.24 6.96
N LYS A 183 2.09 -14.40 5.69
CA LYS A 183 2.87 -15.19 4.74
C LYS A 183 2.73 -14.72 3.30
N VAL A 184 3.83 -14.81 2.55
CA VAL A 184 3.83 -14.72 1.10
C VAL A 184 4.50 -15.96 0.51
N THR A 185 3.84 -16.62 -0.43
CA THR A 185 4.43 -17.70 -1.24
C THR A 185 4.60 -17.20 -2.65
N SER A 186 5.81 -17.30 -3.19
CA SER A 186 6.14 -16.75 -4.51
C SER A 186 6.63 -17.82 -5.47
N TYR A 187 6.14 -17.73 -6.71
CA TYR A 187 6.64 -18.45 -7.86
C TYR A 187 7.25 -17.45 -8.82
N ILE A 188 8.51 -17.64 -9.18
CA ILE A 188 9.28 -16.69 -9.98
C ILE A 188 9.77 -17.43 -11.23
N VAL A 189 9.49 -16.85 -12.39
CA VAL A 189 9.96 -17.36 -13.69
C VAL A 189 10.83 -16.27 -14.30
N VAL A 190 12.08 -16.64 -14.57
CA VAL A 190 13.09 -15.72 -15.08
C VAL A 190 13.24 -15.96 -16.58
N GLY A 191 12.96 -14.93 -17.38
CA GLY A 191 13.17 -14.94 -18.83
C GLY A 191 14.64 -14.82 -19.23
#